data_AF-A0A8J9ZQL3-F1
#
_entry.id   AF-A0A8J9ZQL3-F1
#
_cell.length_a   1.000
_cell.length_b   1.000
_cell.length_c   1.000
_cell.angle_alpha   90.00
_cell.angle_beta   90.00
_cell.angle_gamma   90.00
#
_symmetry.space_group_name_H-M   'P 1'
#
loop_
_entity.id
_entity.type
_entity.pdbx_description
1 polymer ?
#
loop_
_entity_poly.entity_id
_entity_poly.type
_entity_poly.pdbx_seq_one_letter_code
_entity_poly.pdbx_strand_id
1 'polypeptide(L)'
;MNPERPLRSVVEDIVPPPDVTFAPQRSDLTGPRSPTRGMGGRESQPLLGRDHEHHDFENHFPDDPVFMDVIRSADVAIENGIYPEIIYQGSSGSYFVKNAEGKKIGVFKPKNEEPYGHLNPKWTKWMQKICCPCCFGRSCLVLNQGYLSEAGASLVDLKLQLNVVPKTRVVKLASETFNYNAADRAISRTKKSLSERFPDKIGRHIHRVGLPPKVGSFQMYVEGYRDAYYWLGKFETEPLPEPISTQFAFQFERLVVLDYIIRNTDRGNDNWLIKYDVEEGEKPETPERDWTMVEQPKIKIAAIDNGLAFPFKHPDSWRAYPYYWAWLPQAKKPFSTEIKDLILPQLSDMNFVQELCEDLYELFRVGRTPSRIGL
;
A
#
# COMPACT_ATOMS: atom_id res chain seq x y z
N MET A 1 41.94 -9.61 -57.46
CA MET A 1 43.39 -9.58 -57.13
C MET A 1 43.55 -8.73 -55.87
N ASN A 2 44.00 -9.37 -54.78
CA ASN A 2 44.80 -8.91 -53.62
C ASN A 2 44.90 -7.40 -53.28
N PRO A 3 45.23 -7.03 -52.02
CA PRO A 3 44.67 -7.45 -50.72
C PRO A 3 44.56 -6.27 -49.71
N GLU A 4 44.15 -6.66 -48.49
CA GLU A 4 44.11 -5.98 -47.19
C GLU A 4 45.24 -4.97 -46.83
N ARG A 5 44.85 -3.91 -46.10
CA ARG A 5 45.66 -3.28 -45.04
C ARG A 5 44.75 -2.75 -43.90
N PRO A 6 45.18 -2.85 -42.63
CA PRO A 6 44.34 -2.64 -41.45
C PRO A 6 44.34 -1.19 -40.94
N LEU A 7 43.23 -0.78 -40.32
CA LEU A 7 43.07 0.48 -39.59
C LEU A 7 43.72 0.39 -38.21
N ARG A 8 44.60 1.34 -37.92
CA ARG A 8 45.27 1.53 -36.62
C ARG A 8 44.32 2.19 -35.60
N SER A 9 44.40 1.68 -34.38
CA SER A 9 43.89 2.29 -33.16
C SER A 9 44.61 3.59 -32.83
N VAL A 10 43.87 4.65 -32.53
CA VAL A 10 44.36 5.83 -31.82
C VAL A 10 43.55 5.94 -30.53
N VAL A 11 44.20 5.63 -29.43
CA VAL A 11 43.78 5.96 -28.07
C VAL A 11 44.39 7.33 -27.80
N GLU A 12 43.55 8.32 -27.55
CA GLU A 12 43.99 9.61 -27.01
C GLU A 12 43.44 9.76 -25.58
N ASP A 13 44.38 9.94 -24.67
CA ASP A 13 44.23 10.13 -23.24
C ASP A 13 43.53 11.47 -22.93
N ILE A 14 42.42 11.41 -22.18
CA ILE A 14 41.78 12.59 -21.60
C ILE A 14 42.18 12.67 -20.12
N VAL A 15 43.04 13.64 -19.81
CA VAL A 15 43.48 14.02 -18.46
C VAL A 15 42.43 14.95 -17.83
N PRO A 16 41.98 14.70 -16.58
CA PRO A 16 41.05 15.59 -15.87
C PRO A 16 41.75 16.82 -15.25
N PRO A 17 41.06 17.97 -15.13
CA PRO A 17 41.62 19.18 -14.52
C PRO A 17 41.77 19.07 -12.99
N PRO A 18 42.67 19.87 -12.37
CA PRO A 18 43.19 19.63 -11.03
C PRO A 18 42.30 20.11 -9.88
N ASP A 19 42.43 19.38 -8.77
CA ASP A 19 41.96 19.72 -7.42
C ASP A 19 42.35 21.13 -6.98
N VAL A 20 41.39 21.84 -6.39
CA VAL A 20 41.64 23.08 -5.65
C VAL A 20 41.23 22.87 -4.19
N THR A 21 42.20 22.43 -3.38
CA THR A 21 42.16 22.54 -1.92
C THR A 21 43.11 23.64 -1.47
N PHE A 22 42.62 24.65 -0.75
CA PHE A 22 43.46 25.49 0.11
C PHE A 22 42.72 25.86 1.42
N ALA A 23 43.19 25.19 2.48
CA ALA A 23 43.45 25.56 3.88
C ALA A 23 42.71 26.72 4.61
N PRO A 24 42.58 26.61 5.95
CA PRO A 24 41.82 27.53 6.81
C PRO A 24 42.69 28.68 7.34
N GLN A 25 42.07 29.85 7.60
CA GLN A 25 42.69 30.90 8.42
C GLN A 25 42.10 30.92 9.84
N ARG A 26 42.99 30.71 10.81
CA ARG A 26 42.84 31.14 12.21
C ARG A 26 43.51 32.51 12.37
N SER A 27 42.89 33.38 13.16
CA SER A 27 43.59 34.46 13.88
C SER A 27 43.00 34.61 15.30
N ASP A 28 43.78 34.09 16.23
CA ASP A 28 44.12 34.53 17.58
C ASP A 28 43.25 35.49 18.43
N LEU A 29 42.94 34.96 19.62
CA LEU A 29 43.21 35.49 20.97
C LEU A 29 42.56 36.81 21.44
N THR A 30 41.70 36.71 22.46
CA THR A 30 41.92 37.22 23.84
C THR A 30 40.66 37.04 24.71
N GLY A 31 40.78 36.37 25.87
CA GLY A 31 39.84 36.53 27.01
C GLY A 31 40.40 37.57 28.00
N PRO A 32 39.95 37.65 29.27
CA PRO A 32 38.70 37.18 29.89
C PRO A 32 37.99 38.30 30.71
N ARG A 33 36.76 38.08 31.22
CA ARG A 33 36.25 38.58 32.54
C ARG A 33 34.77 38.19 32.81
N SER A 34 34.57 37.52 33.94
CA SER A 34 33.30 37.22 34.63
C SER A 34 32.75 38.46 35.39
N PRO A 35 31.77 38.35 36.32
CA PRO A 35 30.39 37.86 36.25
C PRO A 35 29.37 38.90 36.80
N THR A 36 28.09 38.87 36.42
CA THR A 36 27.06 39.52 37.27
C THR A 36 25.65 38.96 37.12
N ARG A 37 25.13 38.49 38.27
CA ARG A 37 23.78 38.68 38.83
C ARG A 37 22.55 38.15 38.06
N GLY A 38 21.95 37.10 38.62
CA GLY A 38 20.56 36.72 38.43
C GLY A 38 20.11 35.75 39.53
N MET A 39 19.47 36.29 40.54
CA MET A 39 18.95 35.64 41.76
C MET A 39 17.51 35.18 41.51
N GLY A 40 17.11 34.01 42.02
CA GLY A 40 15.69 33.65 42.21
C GLY A 40 15.28 32.30 41.64
N GLY A 41 15.04 31.32 42.53
CA GLY A 41 14.65 29.96 42.18
C GLY A 41 13.17 29.76 41.85
N ARG A 42 12.91 28.63 41.19
CA ARG A 42 11.71 27.76 41.20
C ARG A 42 12.04 26.58 40.27
N GLU A 43 12.41 25.45 40.87
CA GLU A 43 11.55 24.25 40.91
C GLU A 43 11.20 23.69 39.52
N SER A 44 11.98 22.68 39.12
CA SER A 44 11.52 21.43 38.50
C SER A 44 10.21 21.49 37.70
N GLN A 45 10.32 21.88 36.44
CA GLN A 45 9.38 21.42 35.41
C GLN A 45 10.02 20.22 34.71
N PRO A 46 9.33 19.08 34.51
CA PRO A 46 9.84 18.07 33.62
C PRO A 46 9.83 18.68 32.21
N LEU A 47 11.00 18.76 31.59
CA LEU A 47 11.15 18.99 30.15
C LEU A 47 10.62 17.75 29.42
N LEU A 48 9.30 17.58 29.41
CA LEU A 48 8.61 16.80 28.41
C LEU A 48 8.76 17.59 27.12
N GLY A 49 9.75 17.19 26.32
CA GLY A 49 9.92 17.65 24.95
C GLY A 49 8.59 17.51 24.22
N ARG A 50 7.91 18.64 24.08
CA ARG A 50 6.93 18.91 23.04
C ARG A 50 7.71 18.82 21.74
N ASP A 51 7.52 17.73 21.00
CA ASP A 51 7.74 17.63 19.55
C ASP A 51 7.26 16.24 19.10
N HIS A 52 5.96 16.02 19.25
CA HIS A 52 5.26 15.07 18.38
C HIS A 52 4.44 15.89 17.39
N GLU A 53 5.10 16.37 16.34
CA GLU A 53 4.42 16.77 15.11
C GLU A 53 3.83 15.50 14.46
N HIS A 54 2.77 14.97 15.07
CA HIS A 54 1.86 14.09 14.39
C HIS A 54 1.04 14.98 13.46
N HIS A 55 1.26 14.88 12.15
CA HIS A 55 0.24 15.33 11.21
C HIS A 55 -1.05 14.56 11.52
N ASP A 56 -1.95 15.23 12.26
CA ASP A 56 -3.26 14.75 12.68
C ASP A 56 -4.20 14.76 11.47
N PHE A 57 -3.94 13.94 10.46
CA PHE A 57 -5.02 13.53 9.58
C PHE A 57 -5.88 12.53 10.37
N GLU A 58 -7.13 12.90 10.61
CA GLU A 58 -8.17 11.98 11.10
C GLU A 58 -8.71 11.15 9.94
N ASN A 59 -9.38 10.03 10.23
CA ASN A 59 -10.06 9.23 9.21
C ASN A 59 -11.30 9.97 8.68
N HIS A 60 -11.08 11.06 7.94
CA HIS A 60 -12.11 11.93 7.41
C HIS A 60 -12.06 11.95 5.87
N PHE A 61 -13.10 11.40 5.25
CA PHE A 61 -13.24 11.23 3.80
C PHE A 61 -14.57 11.84 3.33
N PRO A 62 -14.70 13.18 3.30
CA PRO A 62 -15.98 13.84 2.99
C PRO A 62 -16.44 13.58 1.55
N ASP A 63 -15.51 13.26 0.66
CA ASP A 63 -15.73 12.83 -0.72
C ASP A 63 -16.26 11.38 -0.83
N ASP A 64 -16.23 10.62 0.26
CA ASP A 64 -16.54 9.18 0.26
C ASP A 64 -17.24 8.72 1.55
N PRO A 65 -18.51 9.10 1.74
CA PRO A 65 -19.26 8.78 2.95
C PRO A 65 -19.40 7.27 3.19
N VAL A 66 -19.51 6.48 2.11
CA VAL A 66 -19.60 5.01 2.20
C VAL A 66 -18.32 4.42 2.79
N PHE A 67 -17.14 4.86 2.33
CA PHE A 67 -15.88 4.41 2.90
C PHE A 67 -15.74 4.88 4.37
N MET A 68 -16.15 6.11 4.66
CA MET A 68 -16.13 6.63 6.04
C MET A 68 -16.99 5.80 6.99
N ASP A 69 -18.17 5.37 6.55
CA ASP A 69 -19.07 4.52 7.34
C ASP A 69 -18.46 3.13 7.61
N VAL A 70 -17.73 2.56 6.64
CA VAL A 70 -16.98 1.32 6.81
C VAL A 70 -15.88 1.47 7.87
N ILE A 71 -15.12 2.57 7.83
CA ILE A 71 -14.08 2.82 8.84
C ILE A 71 -14.70 3.04 10.23
N ARG A 72 -15.80 3.80 10.32
CA ARG A 72 -16.53 3.97 11.58
C ARG A 72 -17.04 2.63 12.12
N SER A 73 -17.54 1.76 11.24
CA SER A 73 -17.97 0.41 11.62
C SER A 73 -16.81 -0.45 12.14
N ALA A 74 -15.60 -0.28 11.62
CA ALA A 74 -14.40 -0.94 12.14
C ALA A 74 -14.03 -0.44 13.54
N ASP A 75 -14.07 0.88 13.76
CA ASP A 75 -13.76 1.48 15.06
C ASP A 75 -14.76 0.99 16.13
N VAL A 76 -16.06 1.00 15.83
CA VAL A 76 -17.11 0.48 16.73
C VAL A 76 -16.90 -1.00 17.04
N ALA A 77 -16.50 -1.82 16.07
CA ALA A 77 -16.21 -3.23 16.30
C ALA A 77 -15.03 -3.42 17.26
N ILE A 78 -13.95 -2.66 17.08
CA ILE A 78 -12.76 -2.70 17.93
C ILE A 78 -13.09 -2.25 19.36
N GLU A 79 -13.87 -1.18 19.52
CA GLU A 79 -14.34 -0.69 20.83
C GLU A 79 -15.17 -1.75 21.57
N ASN A 80 -15.96 -2.54 20.83
CA ASN A 80 -16.75 -3.65 21.36
C ASN A 80 -15.98 -4.96 21.52
N GLY A 81 -14.65 -4.95 21.37
CA GLY A 81 -13.79 -6.12 21.57
C GLY A 81 -13.75 -7.10 20.39
N ILE A 82 -14.30 -6.72 19.23
CA ILE A 82 -14.21 -7.48 17.99
C ILE A 82 -12.99 -6.99 17.22
N TYR A 83 -11.86 -7.64 17.46
CA TYR A 83 -10.58 -7.20 16.91
C TYR A 83 -10.29 -7.72 15.50
N PRO A 84 -9.50 -6.97 14.70
CA PRO A 84 -8.92 -7.47 13.45
C PRO A 84 -8.10 -8.75 13.65
N GLU A 85 -8.25 -9.70 12.73
CA GLU A 85 -7.57 -11.00 12.74
C GLU A 85 -6.37 -11.01 11.81
N ILE A 86 -5.24 -11.58 12.25
CA ILE A 86 -4.03 -11.67 11.43
C ILE A 86 -4.22 -12.61 10.23
N ILE A 87 -3.70 -12.18 9.08
CA ILE A 87 -3.60 -12.98 7.86
C ILE A 87 -2.20 -13.61 7.82
N TYR A 88 -2.13 -14.93 7.97
CA TYR A 88 -0.86 -15.66 8.01
C TYR A 88 -0.17 -15.75 6.63
N GLN A 89 -0.95 -15.76 5.55
CA GLN A 89 -0.42 -15.69 4.18
C GLN A 89 0.26 -14.34 3.90
N GLY A 90 1.22 -14.32 2.98
CA GLY A 90 2.00 -13.12 2.64
C GLY A 90 3.11 -12.78 3.64
N SER A 91 3.91 -11.76 3.32
CA SER A 91 5.16 -11.44 4.06
C SER A 91 5.08 -10.23 5.01
N SER A 92 3.98 -9.47 4.96
CA SER A 92 3.70 -8.32 5.83
C SER A 92 2.71 -8.68 6.95
N GLY A 93 2.65 -7.86 7.99
CA GLY A 93 1.49 -7.80 8.89
C GLY A 93 0.27 -7.32 8.10
N SER A 94 -0.72 -8.19 7.95
CA SER A 94 -1.98 -7.91 7.26
C SER A 94 -3.12 -8.45 8.13
N TYR A 95 -4.22 -7.72 8.20
CA TYR A 95 -5.31 -8.02 9.13
C TYR A 95 -6.67 -7.97 8.43
N PHE A 96 -7.50 -9.00 8.62
CA PHE A 96 -8.92 -8.92 8.31
C PHE A 96 -9.61 -8.06 9.37
N VAL A 97 -10.12 -6.90 8.96
CA VAL A 97 -10.92 -6.01 9.81
C VAL A 97 -12.38 -6.41 9.71
N LYS A 98 -13.07 -6.38 10.85
CA LYS A 98 -14.45 -6.83 11.00
C LYS A 98 -15.36 -5.68 11.44
N ASN A 99 -16.65 -5.81 11.16
CA ASN A 99 -17.70 -4.98 11.75
C ASN A 99 -18.23 -5.57 13.07
N ALA A 100 -19.25 -4.94 13.64
CA ALA A 100 -19.86 -5.35 14.91
C ALA A 100 -20.55 -6.72 14.84
N GLU A 101 -20.93 -7.18 13.64
CA GLU A 101 -21.47 -8.53 13.40
C GLU A 101 -20.38 -9.59 13.18
N GLY A 102 -19.10 -9.20 13.19
CA GLY A 102 -17.97 -10.08 12.94
C GLY A 102 -17.72 -10.40 11.45
N LYS A 103 -18.46 -9.75 10.52
CA LYS A 103 -18.24 -9.87 9.08
C LYS A 103 -16.98 -9.11 8.67
N LYS A 104 -16.19 -9.71 7.76
CA LYS A 104 -15.01 -9.06 7.18
C LYS A 104 -15.44 -7.89 6.30
N ILE A 105 -14.89 -6.70 6.57
CA ILE A 105 -15.20 -5.45 5.86
C ILE A 105 -13.98 -4.85 5.15
N GLY A 106 -12.77 -5.22 5.57
CA GLY A 106 -11.56 -4.77 4.89
C GLY A 106 -10.33 -5.56 5.28
N VAL A 107 -9.24 -5.28 4.56
CA VAL A 107 -7.89 -5.72 4.88
C VAL A 107 -7.06 -4.50 5.24
N PHE A 108 -6.50 -4.50 6.44
CA PHE A 108 -5.62 -3.44 6.92
C PHE A 108 -4.16 -3.89 6.95
N LYS A 109 -3.28 -3.10 6.35
CA LYS A 109 -1.82 -3.34 6.31
C LYS A 109 -1.07 -2.15 6.93
N PRO A 110 -0.69 -2.23 8.22
CA PRO A 110 0.00 -1.14 8.90
C PRO A 110 1.43 -0.95 8.37
N LYS A 111 1.81 0.31 8.12
CA LYS A 111 3.14 0.74 7.62
C LYS A 111 4.28 0.12 8.42
N ASN A 112 4.20 0.14 9.75
CA ASN A 112 5.28 -0.31 10.62
C ASN A 112 5.42 -1.85 10.72
N GLU A 113 4.52 -2.62 10.11
CA GLU A 113 4.58 -4.09 10.05
C GLU A 113 4.79 -4.64 8.63
N GLU A 114 5.13 -3.77 7.67
CA GLU A 114 5.58 -4.18 6.34
C GLU A 114 6.83 -5.09 6.41
N PRO A 115 7.22 -5.79 5.31
CA PRO A 115 8.39 -6.68 5.30
C PRO A 115 9.68 -6.04 5.83
N TYR A 116 9.82 -4.71 5.64
CA TYR A 116 10.94 -3.90 6.12
C TYR A 116 10.59 -3.02 7.33
N GLY A 117 9.35 -3.10 7.83
CA GLY A 117 8.89 -2.41 9.02
C GLY A 117 9.59 -2.93 10.28
N HIS A 118 9.84 -2.04 11.22
CA HIS A 118 10.55 -2.35 12.47
C HIS A 118 9.72 -3.21 13.44
N LEU A 119 8.42 -3.38 13.19
CA LEU A 119 7.49 -4.21 13.99
C LEU A 119 6.87 -5.32 13.16
N ASN A 120 7.53 -5.84 12.12
CA ASN A 120 6.99 -6.98 11.38
C ASN A 120 6.83 -8.20 12.31
N PRO A 121 5.61 -8.75 12.49
CA PRO A 121 5.35 -9.90 13.36
C PRO A 121 5.82 -11.24 12.74
N LYS A 122 6.08 -11.28 11.43
CA LYS A 122 6.50 -12.49 10.71
C LYS A 122 8.04 -12.62 10.76
N TRP A 123 8.51 -13.39 11.75
CA TRP A 123 9.92 -13.62 12.11
C TRP A 123 10.83 -14.15 10.99
N THR A 124 10.25 -14.79 9.96
CA THR A 124 10.98 -15.54 8.93
C THR A 124 11.96 -14.69 8.09
N LYS A 125 11.78 -13.36 8.01
CA LYS A 125 12.72 -12.47 7.31
C LYS A 125 13.79 -11.82 8.20
N TRP A 126 13.70 -11.85 9.52
CA TRP A 126 14.81 -11.40 10.38
C TRP A 126 16.03 -12.33 10.25
N MET A 127 15.78 -13.66 10.24
CA MET A 127 16.83 -14.65 9.94
C MET A 127 17.41 -14.50 8.53
N GLN A 128 16.59 -14.23 7.52
CA GLN A 128 17.07 -14.04 6.13
C GLN A 128 17.85 -12.73 5.95
N LYS A 129 17.45 -11.65 6.65
CA LYS A 129 18.13 -10.34 6.67
C LYS A 129 19.51 -10.40 7.33
N ILE A 130 19.73 -11.35 8.25
CA ILE A 130 21.01 -11.58 8.92
C ILE A 130 21.92 -12.52 8.11
N CYS A 131 21.36 -13.51 7.41
CA CYS A 131 22.16 -14.52 6.70
C CYS A 131 22.55 -14.16 5.25
N CYS A 132 21.88 -13.23 4.55
CA CYS A 132 22.21 -12.86 3.16
C CYS A 132 21.94 -11.37 2.85
N PRO A 133 22.83 -10.41 3.17
CA PRO A 133 22.57 -8.97 3.00
C PRO A 133 22.49 -8.48 1.52
N CYS A 134 22.89 -9.27 0.53
CA CYS A 134 22.97 -8.87 -0.88
C CYS A 134 21.75 -9.24 -1.76
N CYS A 135 20.73 -9.91 -1.22
CA CYS A 135 19.58 -10.42 -2.00
C CYS A 135 18.21 -9.81 -1.59
N PHE A 136 18.18 -8.77 -0.74
CA PHE A 136 16.94 -8.40 -0.04
C PHE A 136 16.54 -6.95 -0.31
N GLY A 137 15.43 -6.80 -1.04
CA GLY A 137 14.91 -5.50 -1.47
C GLY A 137 14.71 -5.48 -2.97
N ARG A 138 13.51 -5.06 -3.42
CA ARG A 138 13.36 -4.62 -4.81
C ARG A 138 14.05 -3.27 -4.90
N SER A 139 15.29 -3.25 -5.39
CA SER A 139 16.15 -2.04 -5.45
C SER A 139 15.53 -0.87 -6.23
N CYS A 140 14.50 -1.15 -7.04
CA CYS A 140 13.72 -0.18 -7.79
C CYS A 140 12.52 0.42 -7.02
N LEU A 141 12.23 -0.04 -5.80
CA LEU A 141 11.13 0.44 -4.97
C LEU A 141 11.63 1.31 -3.82
N VAL A 142 10.82 2.30 -3.44
CA VAL A 142 11.06 3.10 -2.23
C VAL A 142 10.72 2.26 -0.99
N LEU A 143 11.60 2.29 0.02
CA LEU A 143 11.42 1.52 1.25
C LEU A 143 10.22 2.04 2.08
N ASN A 144 9.46 1.09 2.66
CA ASN A 144 8.43 1.36 3.67
C ASN A 144 7.30 2.31 3.21
N GLN A 145 6.94 2.21 1.92
CA GLN A 145 5.84 2.92 1.27
C GLN A 145 4.81 1.96 0.67
N GLY A 146 4.78 0.69 1.08
CA GLY A 146 3.86 -0.30 0.51
C GLY A 146 2.39 0.10 0.68
N TYR A 147 2.02 0.62 1.85
CA TYR A 147 0.67 1.14 2.09
C TYR A 147 0.27 2.32 1.16
N LEU A 148 1.24 3.14 0.72
CA LEU A 148 0.98 4.21 -0.26
C LEU A 148 0.83 3.62 -1.66
N SER A 149 1.63 2.61 -2.00
CA SER A 149 1.52 1.87 -3.25
C SER A 149 0.13 1.21 -3.39
N GLU A 150 -0.39 0.61 -2.30
CA GLU A 150 -1.76 0.07 -2.24
C GLU A 150 -2.84 1.14 -2.49
N ALA A 151 -2.75 2.28 -1.80
CA ALA A 151 -3.71 3.38 -1.99
C ALA A 151 -3.57 4.03 -3.38
N GLY A 152 -2.35 4.14 -3.89
CA GLY A 152 -2.04 4.71 -5.21
C GLY A 152 -2.60 3.86 -6.33
N ALA A 153 -2.57 2.52 -6.20
CA ALA A 153 -3.22 1.63 -7.16
C ALA A 153 -4.73 1.85 -7.20
N SER A 154 -5.39 2.03 -6.05
CA SER A 154 -6.83 2.35 -6.00
C SER A 154 -7.14 3.74 -6.57
N LEU A 155 -6.23 4.71 -6.42
CA LEU A 155 -6.37 6.04 -7.00
C LEU A 155 -6.27 5.99 -8.53
N VAL A 156 -5.26 5.30 -9.07
CA VAL A 156 -5.09 5.09 -10.51
C VAL A 156 -6.29 4.34 -11.11
N ASP A 157 -6.75 3.28 -10.44
CA ASP A 157 -7.93 2.51 -10.85
C ASP A 157 -9.20 3.38 -10.94
N LEU A 158 -9.44 4.22 -9.93
CA LEU A 158 -10.59 5.12 -9.89
C LEU A 158 -10.50 6.19 -11.00
N LYS A 159 -9.33 6.83 -11.14
CA LYS A 159 -9.14 7.91 -12.12
C LYS A 159 -9.28 7.41 -13.55
N LEU A 160 -8.81 6.19 -13.84
CA LEU A 160 -8.94 5.54 -15.16
C LEU A 160 -10.25 4.76 -15.35
N GLN A 161 -11.11 4.69 -14.32
CA GLN A 161 -12.39 3.98 -14.35
C GLN A 161 -12.23 2.48 -14.68
N LEU A 162 -11.15 1.86 -14.19
CA LEU A 162 -10.88 0.44 -14.39
C LEU A 162 -11.80 -0.43 -13.53
N ASN A 163 -12.07 0.00 -12.29
CA ASN A 163 -12.98 -0.67 -11.35
C ASN A 163 -12.58 -2.13 -11.06
N VAL A 164 -11.29 -2.40 -10.98
CA VAL A 164 -10.74 -3.73 -10.62
C VAL A 164 -10.05 -3.71 -9.26
N VAL A 165 -9.56 -2.58 -8.76
CA VAL A 165 -8.98 -2.50 -7.40
C VAL A 165 -10.10 -2.25 -6.39
N PRO A 166 -10.29 -3.12 -5.38
CA PRO A 166 -11.18 -2.80 -4.27
C PRO A 166 -10.71 -1.51 -3.60
N LYS A 167 -11.65 -0.59 -3.37
CA LYS A 167 -11.34 0.75 -2.87
C LYS A 167 -10.38 0.70 -1.68
N THR A 168 -9.25 1.39 -1.81
CA THR A 168 -8.17 1.38 -0.83
C THR A 168 -7.75 2.80 -0.49
N ARG A 169 -7.72 3.15 0.80
CA ARG A 169 -7.22 4.44 1.28
C ARG A 169 -6.24 4.28 2.43
N VAL A 170 -5.47 5.33 2.69
CA VAL A 170 -4.63 5.43 3.89
C VAL A 170 -5.52 5.77 5.08
N VAL A 171 -5.45 4.96 6.14
CA VAL A 171 -6.23 5.16 7.37
C VAL A 171 -5.33 5.00 8.60
N LYS A 172 -5.85 5.42 9.75
CA LYS A 172 -5.27 5.15 11.06
C LYS A 172 -6.19 4.23 11.85
N LEU A 173 -5.69 3.10 12.32
CA LEU A 173 -6.44 2.19 13.21
C LEU A 173 -5.60 1.83 14.43
N ALA A 174 -6.24 1.64 15.59
CA ALA A 174 -5.61 1.09 16.79
C ALA A 174 -6.32 -0.21 17.18
N SER A 175 -5.59 -1.27 17.46
CA SER A 175 -6.17 -2.54 17.91
C SER A 175 -5.18 -3.31 18.78
N GLU A 176 -5.65 -3.99 19.82
CA GLU A 176 -4.79 -4.84 20.68
C GLU A 176 -4.09 -5.99 19.93
N THR A 177 -4.66 -6.40 18.79
CA THR A 177 -4.13 -7.46 17.92
C THR A 177 -3.01 -7.01 16.99
N PHE A 178 -2.77 -5.70 16.85
CA PHE A 178 -1.62 -5.20 16.09
C PHE A 178 -0.32 -5.38 16.87
N ASN A 179 0.80 -5.40 16.15
CA ASN A 179 2.11 -5.59 16.78
C ASN A 179 2.66 -4.27 17.35
N TYR A 180 2.65 -4.11 18.67
CA TYR A 180 3.19 -2.93 19.37
C TYR A 180 4.40 -3.31 20.20
N ASN A 181 5.34 -2.37 20.37
CA ASN A 181 6.46 -2.57 21.28
C ASN A 181 5.98 -2.62 22.75
N ALA A 182 6.84 -3.13 23.64
CA ALA A 182 6.50 -3.28 25.05
C ALA A 182 6.19 -1.94 25.75
N ALA A 183 6.85 -0.86 25.32
CA ALA A 183 6.66 0.48 25.89
C ALA A 183 5.27 1.04 25.58
N ASP A 184 4.81 0.95 24.33
CA ASP A 184 3.48 1.38 23.89
C ASP A 184 2.38 0.61 24.63
N ARG A 185 2.57 -0.71 24.80
CA ARG A 185 1.67 -1.54 25.59
C ARG A 185 1.66 -1.13 27.07
N ALA A 186 2.81 -0.81 27.65
CA ALA A 186 2.90 -0.36 29.04
C ALA A 186 2.24 1.02 29.25
N ILE A 187 2.52 1.98 28.37
CA ILE A 187 1.93 3.33 28.41
C ILE A 187 0.41 3.26 28.26
N SER A 188 -0.09 2.42 27.35
CA SER A 188 -1.52 2.22 27.14
C SER A 188 -2.20 1.68 28.40
N ARG A 189 -1.62 0.65 29.06
CA ARG A 189 -2.14 0.11 30.33
C ARG A 189 -2.18 1.16 31.44
N THR A 190 -1.11 1.95 31.57
CA THR A 190 -1.04 3.02 32.58
C THR A 190 -2.11 4.08 32.33
N LYS A 191 -2.30 4.51 31.08
CA LYS A 191 -3.35 5.48 30.71
C LYS A 191 -4.75 4.93 30.99
N LYS A 192 -5.01 3.66 30.63
CA LYS A 192 -6.28 2.98 30.89
C LYS A 192 -6.57 2.92 32.39
N SER A 193 -5.60 2.47 33.20
CA SER A 193 -5.76 2.41 34.65
C SER A 193 -5.96 3.78 35.30
N LEU A 194 -5.33 4.85 34.79
CA LEU A 194 -5.52 6.20 35.31
C LEU A 194 -6.90 6.77 34.92
N SER A 195 -7.39 6.47 33.71
CA SER A 195 -8.74 6.88 33.29
C SER A 195 -9.84 6.20 34.09
N GLU A 196 -9.67 4.91 34.41
CA GLU A 196 -10.62 4.15 35.25
C GLU A 196 -10.61 4.65 36.71
N ARG A 197 -9.45 5.11 37.22
CA ARG A 197 -9.31 5.57 38.61
C ARG A 197 -9.75 7.02 38.84
N PHE A 198 -9.70 7.88 37.82
CA PHE A 198 -10.03 9.31 37.96
C PHE A 198 -10.96 9.80 36.84
N PRO A 199 -12.21 9.30 36.77
CA PRO A 199 -13.16 9.69 35.72
C PRO A 199 -13.49 11.20 35.74
N ASP A 200 -13.59 11.81 36.92
CA ASP A 200 -14.12 13.18 37.08
C ASP A 200 -13.07 14.30 36.90
N LYS A 201 -11.77 13.99 36.91
CA LYS A 201 -10.68 14.98 36.73
C LYS A 201 -10.13 15.04 35.30
N ILE A 202 -10.53 14.10 34.46
CA ILE A 202 -10.01 13.89 33.10
C ILE A 202 -11.19 14.06 32.12
N GLY A 203 -11.80 15.24 32.14
CA GLY A 203 -12.99 15.53 31.33
C GLY A 203 -12.67 15.64 29.83
N ARG A 204 -13.43 14.90 29.01
CA ARG A 204 -13.69 15.06 27.55
C ARG A 204 -12.52 15.26 26.55
N HIS A 205 -11.28 15.44 27.01
CA HIS A 205 -10.12 15.75 26.16
C HIS A 205 -9.23 14.53 25.86
N ILE A 206 -9.64 13.33 26.25
CA ILE A 206 -8.90 12.10 25.94
C ILE A 206 -9.78 11.14 25.14
N HIS A 207 -10.09 11.52 23.90
CA HIS A 207 -10.48 10.56 22.85
C HIS A 207 -9.31 9.61 22.46
N ARG A 208 -8.18 9.65 23.19
CA ARG A 208 -6.92 8.91 22.95
C ARG A 208 -6.52 8.03 24.15
N VAL A 209 -7.47 7.45 24.89
CA VAL A 209 -7.18 6.42 25.90
C VAL A 209 -7.04 5.09 25.17
N GLY A 210 -5.81 4.71 24.80
CA GLY A 210 -5.62 3.48 24.05
C GLY A 210 -4.20 3.31 23.50
N LEU A 211 -4.03 2.27 22.69
CA LEU A 211 -2.80 2.06 21.92
C LEU A 211 -2.68 3.16 20.85
N PRO A 212 -1.46 3.56 20.46
CA PRO A 212 -1.28 4.58 19.43
C PRO A 212 -1.83 4.08 18.08
N PRO A 213 -2.64 4.88 17.35
CA PRO A 213 -3.11 4.49 16.02
C PRO A 213 -1.96 4.26 15.06
N LYS A 214 -2.03 3.18 14.29
CA LYS A 214 -1.09 2.85 13.23
C LYS A 214 -1.63 3.36 11.91
N VAL A 215 -0.77 4.03 11.15
CA VAL A 215 -1.04 4.37 9.74
C VAL A 215 -0.85 3.12 8.88
N GLY A 216 -1.75 2.88 7.94
CA GLY A 216 -1.67 1.78 6.98
C GLY A 216 -2.67 1.93 5.85
N SER A 217 -2.64 1.01 4.90
CA SER A 217 -3.65 0.92 3.86
C SER A 217 -4.83 0.12 4.37
N PHE A 218 -6.04 0.57 4.07
CA PHE A 218 -7.28 -0.16 4.29
C PHE A 218 -7.96 -0.37 2.94
N GLN A 219 -7.99 -1.64 2.52
CA GLN A 219 -8.64 -2.08 1.29
C GLN A 219 -9.99 -2.71 1.63
N MET A 220 -11.06 -2.31 0.94
CA MET A 220 -12.39 -2.91 1.12
C MET A 220 -12.35 -4.41 0.83
N TYR A 221 -13.04 -5.20 1.66
CA TYR A 221 -13.15 -6.65 1.46
C TYR A 221 -14.13 -6.96 0.33
N VAL A 222 -13.77 -7.93 -0.52
CA VAL A 222 -14.61 -8.40 -1.63
C VAL A 222 -15.10 -9.83 -1.37
N GLU A 223 -16.42 -9.99 -1.36
CA GLU A 223 -17.09 -11.26 -1.04
C GLU A 223 -17.36 -12.11 -2.30
N GLY A 224 -17.21 -13.43 -2.18
CA GLY A 224 -17.44 -14.37 -3.28
C GLY A 224 -16.30 -14.50 -4.30
N TYR A 225 -15.15 -13.88 -4.03
CA TYR A 225 -13.96 -13.97 -4.87
C TYR A 225 -13.06 -15.15 -4.45
N ARG A 226 -12.35 -15.74 -5.41
CA ARG A 226 -11.27 -16.73 -5.19
C ARG A 226 -10.06 -16.38 -6.04
N ASP A 227 -8.90 -16.90 -5.67
CA ASP A 227 -7.63 -16.72 -6.39
C ASP A 227 -7.79 -17.01 -7.88
N ALA A 228 -7.21 -16.17 -8.74
CA ALA A 228 -7.32 -16.37 -10.18
C ALA A 228 -6.73 -17.71 -10.62
N TYR A 229 -5.67 -18.18 -9.95
CA TYR A 229 -5.11 -19.52 -10.15
C TYR A 229 -6.19 -20.63 -10.07
N TYR A 230 -7.11 -20.55 -9.11
CA TYR A 230 -8.19 -21.53 -8.94
C TYR A 230 -9.15 -21.53 -10.15
N TRP A 231 -9.60 -20.35 -10.57
CA TRP A 231 -10.57 -20.21 -11.66
C TRP A 231 -9.96 -20.48 -13.03
N LEU A 232 -8.73 -20.03 -13.27
CA LEU A 232 -8.01 -20.31 -14.52
C LEU A 232 -7.83 -21.81 -14.73
N GLY A 233 -7.48 -22.56 -13.68
CA GLY A 233 -7.42 -24.04 -13.76
C GLY A 233 -8.77 -24.67 -14.11
N LYS A 234 -9.87 -24.14 -13.57
CA LYS A 234 -11.23 -24.58 -13.96
C LYS A 234 -11.57 -24.24 -15.41
N PHE A 235 -11.19 -23.06 -15.89
CA PHE A 235 -11.48 -22.64 -17.26
C PHE A 235 -10.69 -23.42 -18.32
N GLU A 236 -9.56 -24.03 -17.94
CA GLU A 236 -8.83 -24.97 -18.81
C GLU A 236 -9.61 -26.28 -19.00
N THR A 237 -10.29 -26.78 -17.97
CA THR A 237 -11.10 -28.00 -18.04
C THR A 237 -12.50 -27.76 -18.59
N GLU A 238 -13.11 -26.64 -18.20
CA GLU A 238 -14.48 -26.23 -18.54
C GLU A 238 -14.45 -24.79 -19.07
N PRO A 239 -14.28 -24.61 -20.40
CA PRO A 239 -14.20 -23.29 -21.00
C PRO A 239 -15.43 -22.43 -20.72
N LEU A 240 -15.20 -21.15 -20.45
CA LEU A 240 -16.28 -20.18 -20.25
C LEU A 240 -17.18 -20.08 -21.49
N PRO A 241 -18.51 -19.94 -21.32
CA PRO A 241 -19.40 -19.58 -22.42
C PRO A 241 -18.95 -18.26 -23.07
N GLU A 242 -19.12 -18.13 -24.39
CA GLU A 242 -18.58 -17.00 -25.16
C GLU A 242 -18.91 -15.61 -24.57
N PRO A 243 -20.17 -15.31 -24.15
CA PRO A 243 -20.47 -14.00 -23.55
C PRO A 243 -19.67 -13.72 -22.27
N ILE A 244 -19.41 -14.74 -21.46
CA ILE A 244 -18.63 -14.64 -20.22
C ILE A 244 -17.14 -14.58 -20.52
N SER A 245 -16.67 -15.31 -21.53
CA SER A 245 -15.31 -15.25 -22.03
C SER A 245 -14.96 -13.82 -22.50
N THR A 246 -15.87 -13.15 -23.21
CA THR A 246 -15.71 -11.74 -23.62
C THR A 246 -15.67 -10.81 -22.41
N GLN A 247 -16.59 -10.97 -21.44
CA GLN A 247 -16.56 -10.18 -20.20
C GLN A 247 -15.26 -10.38 -19.41
N PHE A 248 -14.79 -11.62 -19.30
CA PHE A 248 -13.53 -11.95 -18.64
C PHE A 248 -12.34 -11.32 -19.34
N ALA A 249 -12.29 -11.37 -20.68
CA ALA A 249 -11.23 -10.74 -21.46
C ALA A 249 -11.18 -9.24 -21.19
N PHE A 250 -12.33 -8.55 -21.19
CA PHE A 250 -12.38 -7.11 -20.90
C PHE A 250 -11.96 -6.76 -19.47
N GLN A 251 -12.36 -7.57 -18.47
CA GLN A 251 -11.88 -7.43 -17.09
C GLN A 251 -10.36 -7.66 -16.99
N PHE A 252 -9.84 -8.63 -17.73
CA PHE A 252 -8.41 -8.95 -17.76
C PHE A 252 -7.59 -7.81 -18.39
N GLU A 253 -8.08 -7.19 -19.46
CA GLU A 253 -7.44 -6.02 -20.07
C GLU A 253 -7.31 -4.85 -19.08
N ARG A 254 -8.33 -4.64 -18.23
CA ARG A 254 -8.28 -3.61 -17.17
C ARG A 254 -7.20 -3.89 -16.13
N LEU A 255 -7.03 -5.15 -15.72
CA LEU A 255 -5.93 -5.58 -14.85
C LEU A 255 -4.57 -5.32 -15.52
N VAL A 256 -4.43 -5.65 -16.81
CA VAL A 256 -3.21 -5.42 -17.59
C VAL A 256 -2.86 -3.95 -17.65
N VAL A 257 -3.84 -3.09 -17.98
CA VAL A 257 -3.66 -1.63 -18.02
C VAL A 257 -3.20 -1.09 -16.68
N LEU A 258 -3.88 -1.46 -15.58
CA LEU A 258 -3.50 -1.06 -14.23
C LEU A 258 -2.04 -1.43 -13.93
N ASP A 259 -1.71 -2.72 -14.01
CA ASP A 259 -0.40 -3.24 -13.64
C ASP A 259 0.73 -2.63 -14.46
N TYR A 260 0.45 -2.34 -15.74
CA TYR A 260 1.42 -1.74 -16.63
C TYR A 260 1.69 -0.27 -16.27
N ILE A 261 0.64 0.51 -16.02
CA ILE A 261 0.74 1.94 -15.66
C ILE A 261 1.47 2.11 -14.32
N ILE A 262 1.11 1.32 -13.31
CA ILE A 262 1.75 1.42 -11.99
C ILE A 262 3.09 0.67 -11.91
N ARG A 263 3.47 -0.04 -12.99
CA ARG A 263 4.57 -1.01 -13.06
C ARG A 263 4.62 -1.92 -11.82
N ASN A 264 3.59 -2.73 -11.65
CA ASN A 264 3.54 -3.69 -10.55
C ASN A 264 4.70 -4.70 -10.67
N THR A 265 5.40 -4.94 -9.56
CA THR A 265 6.58 -5.83 -9.50
C THR A 265 6.29 -7.19 -8.84
N ASP A 266 5.03 -7.43 -8.44
CA ASP A 266 4.64 -8.63 -7.69
C ASP A 266 3.27 -9.20 -8.08
N ARG A 267 2.86 -9.06 -9.35
CA ARG A 267 1.60 -9.66 -9.81
C ARG A 267 1.79 -11.13 -10.17
N GLY A 268 1.61 -12.02 -9.19
CA GLY A 268 1.35 -13.45 -9.36
C GLY A 268 -0.13 -13.76 -9.66
N ASN A 269 -0.45 -15.01 -10.04
CA ASN A 269 -1.84 -15.46 -10.28
C ASN A 269 -2.65 -15.73 -8.99
N ASP A 270 -1.98 -15.64 -7.84
CA ASP A 270 -2.51 -15.63 -6.48
C ASP A 270 -2.84 -14.21 -5.99
N ASN A 271 -2.28 -13.17 -6.64
CA ASN A 271 -2.44 -11.77 -6.25
C ASN A 271 -3.54 -11.03 -7.03
N TRP A 272 -4.44 -11.74 -7.69
CA TRP A 272 -5.68 -11.18 -8.21
C TRP A 272 -6.76 -12.25 -8.12
N LEU A 273 -7.99 -11.81 -7.90
CA LEU A 273 -9.10 -12.69 -7.62
C LEU A 273 -10.11 -12.64 -8.75
N ILE A 274 -10.84 -13.73 -8.94
CA ILE A 274 -11.98 -13.83 -9.85
C ILE A 274 -13.21 -14.19 -9.02
N LYS A 275 -14.30 -13.47 -9.28
CA LYS A 275 -15.66 -13.85 -8.87
C LYS A 275 -16.40 -14.25 -10.14
N TYR A 276 -16.91 -15.47 -10.16
CA TYR A 276 -17.72 -15.98 -11.24
C TYR A 276 -19.00 -16.56 -10.65
N ASP A 277 -20.10 -15.83 -10.85
CA ASP A 277 -21.42 -16.22 -10.38
C ASP A 277 -22.03 -17.17 -11.42
N VAL A 278 -21.78 -18.46 -11.22
CA VAL A 278 -22.59 -19.50 -11.87
C VAL A 278 -23.80 -19.67 -10.96
N GLU A 279 -25.00 -19.45 -11.47
CA GLU A 279 -26.18 -20.03 -10.81
C GLU A 279 -25.95 -21.55 -10.82
N GLU A 280 -25.40 -22.10 -9.74
CA GLU A 280 -25.48 -23.53 -9.49
C GLU A 280 -26.97 -23.85 -9.56
N GLY A 281 -27.36 -24.66 -10.53
CA GLY A 281 -28.75 -25.03 -10.74
C GLY A 281 -29.30 -25.81 -9.55
N GLU A 282 -29.67 -25.12 -8.48
CA GLU A 282 -30.80 -25.52 -7.67
C GLU A 282 -32.01 -25.38 -8.58
N LYS A 283 -32.43 -26.50 -9.17
CA LYS A 283 -33.77 -26.61 -9.75
C LYS A 283 -34.75 -26.15 -8.67
N PRO A 284 -35.51 -25.05 -8.86
CA PRO A 284 -36.52 -24.69 -7.90
C PRO A 284 -37.60 -25.78 -7.94
N GLU A 285 -37.75 -26.54 -6.87
CA GLU A 285 -38.86 -27.50 -6.67
C GLU A 285 -40.21 -26.79 -6.41
N THR A 286 -40.39 -25.56 -6.90
CA THR A 286 -41.62 -24.79 -6.71
C THR A 286 -42.10 -24.25 -8.06
N PRO A 287 -43.31 -24.63 -8.53
CA PRO A 287 -43.78 -24.32 -9.88
C PRO A 287 -44.41 -22.92 -9.98
N GLU A 288 -43.82 -21.91 -9.33
CA GLU A 288 -44.34 -20.53 -9.32
C GLU A 288 -43.21 -19.54 -9.03
N ARG A 289 -42.33 -19.29 -10.02
CA ARG A 289 -41.49 -18.08 -10.04
C ARG A 289 -41.74 -17.35 -11.36
N ASP A 290 -42.14 -16.10 -11.24
CA ASP A 290 -42.30 -15.14 -12.34
C ASP A 290 -41.15 -15.24 -13.34
N TRP A 291 -41.47 -15.48 -14.62
CA TRP A 291 -40.53 -15.67 -15.73
C TRP A 291 -39.77 -14.40 -16.17
N THR A 292 -39.64 -13.38 -15.32
CA THR A 292 -39.26 -12.04 -15.79
C THR A 292 -37.80 -11.64 -15.57
N MET A 293 -36.97 -12.33 -14.79
CA MET A 293 -35.55 -11.96 -14.66
C MET A 293 -34.64 -13.16 -14.33
N VAL A 294 -34.10 -13.84 -15.34
CA VAL A 294 -32.89 -14.67 -15.17
C VAL A 294 -31.71 -13.69 -15.16
N GLU A 295 -31.05 -13.50 -14.02
CA GLU A 295 -29.83 -12.69 -13.99
C GLU A 295 -28.76 -13.40 -14.83
N GLN A 296 -28.24 -12.72 -15.84
CA GLN A 296 -27.15 -13.31 -16.63
C GLN A 296 -25.92 -13.53 -15.73
N PRO A 297 -25.19 -14.65 -15.91
CA PRO A 297 -23.97 -14.91 -15.15
C PRO A 297 -22.98 -13.76 -15.34
N LYS A 298 -22.27 -13.39 -14.27
CA LYS A 298 -21.32 -12.27 -14.25
C LYS A 298 -19.96 -12.76 -13.82
N ILE A 299 -18.92 -12.25 -14.45
CA ILE A 299 -17.53 -12.48 -14.07
C ILE A 299 -16.84 -11.14 -13.78
N LYS A 300 -16.11 -11.08 -12.66
CA LYS A 300 -15.39 -9.88 -12.22
C LYS A 300 -14.00 -10.23 -11.73
N ILE A 301 -13.06 -9.33 -11.96
CA ILE A 301 -11.70 -9.40 -11.41
C ILE A 301 -11.56 -8.42 -10.25
N ALA A 302 -10.81 -8.82 -9.21
CA ALA A 302 -10.34 -7.92 -8.16
C ALA A 302 -8.80 -7.95 -8.08
N ALA A 303 -8.15 -6.83 -8.35
CA ALA A 303 -6.71 -6.64 -8.24
C ALA A 303 -6.34 -6.27 -6.80
N ILE A 304 -5.85 -7.25 -6.04
CA ILE A 304 -5.46 -7.11 -4.62
C ILE A 304 -3.94 -7.06 -4.47
N ASP A 305 -3.43 -6.76 -3.28
CA ASP A 305 -1.99 -6.79 -2.97
C ASP A 305 -1.11 -5.98 -3.94
N ASN A 306 -1.40 -4.67 -4.03
CA ASN A 306 -0.71 -3.73 -4.92
C ASN A 306 0.47 -3.02 -4.25
N GLY A 307 0.90 -3.47 -3.06
CA GLY A 307 1.90 -2.78 -2.23
C GLY A 307 3.32 -2.73 -2.80
N LEU A 308 3.58 -3.36 -3.94
CA LEU A 308 4.90 -3.47 -4.56
C LEU A 308 4.85 -2.96 -6.02
N ALA A 309 4.21 -1.82 -6.21
CA ALA A 309 4.15 -1.03 -7.44
C ALA A 309 4.81 0.35 -7.25
N PHE A 310 4.76 1.20 -8.28
CA PHE A 310 5.36 2.54 -8.35
C PHE A 310 6.89 2.55 -8.15
N PRO A 311 7.65 1.78 -8.95
CA PRO A 311 9.10 1.85 -8.89
C PRO A 311 9.63 3.18 -9.41
N PHE A 312 10.67 3.71 -8.77
CA PHE A 312 11.31 4.97 -9.20
C PHE A 312 12.24 4.80 -10.41
N LYS A 313 12.56 3.55 -10.77
CA LYS A 313 13.28 3.16 -11.98
C LYS A 313 12.81 1.78 -12.45
N HIS A 314 12.99 1.44 -13.72
CA HIS A 314 12.77 0.06 -14.15
C HIS A 314 13.75 -0.92 -13.45
N PRO A 315 13.36 -2.19 -13.24
CA PRO A 315 14.27 -3.22 -12.74
C PRO A 315 15.51 -3.36 -13.62
N ASP A 316 16.68 -3.57 -13.01
CA ASP A 316 17.96 -3.65 -13.72
C ASP A 316 18.04 -4.88 -14.67
N SER A 317 17.25 -5.92 -14.40
CA SER A 317 17.06 -7.07 -15.28
C SER A 317 15.61 -7.16 -15.72
N TRP A 318 15.35 -7.17 -17.04
CA TRP A 318 13.99 -7.28 -17.59
C TRP A 318 13.30 -8.60 -17.24
N ARG A 319 14.07 -9.64 -16.87
CA ARG A 319 13.54 -10.92 -16.40
C ARG A 319 13.15 -10.90 -14.92
N ALA A 320 13.61 -9.89 -14.17
CA ALA A 320 13.21 -9.73 -12.78
C ALA A 320 11.82 -9.06 -12.71
N TYR A 321 10.98 -9.54 -11.81
CA TYR A 321 9.63 -9.02 -11.58
C TYR A 321 8.75 -9.03 -12.85
N PRO A 322 8.54 -10.22 -13.44
CA PRO A 322 7.66 -10.37 -14.60
C PRO A 322 6.19 -10.19 -14.20
N TYR A 323 5.36 -9.87 -15.17
CA TYR A 323 3.92 -9.99 -15.02
C TYR A 323 3.52 -11.44 -15.25
N TYR A 324 3.06 -12.16 -14.22
CA TYR A 324 2.76 -13.60 -14.38
C TYR A 324 1.61 -13.85 -15.33
N TRP A 325 0.66 -12.91 -15.41
CA TRP A 325 -0.43 -12.98 -16.37
C TRP A 325 0.02 -12.93 -17.84
N ALA A 326 1.24 -12.48 -18.14
CA ALA A 326 1.76 -12.41 -19.51
C ALA A 326 1.96 -13.79 -20.15
N TRP A 327 2.04 -14.86 -19.33
CA TRP A 327 2.11 -16.24 -19.82
C TRP A 327 0.74 -16.86 -20.10
N LEU A 328 -0.36 -16.20 -19.71
CA LEU A 328 -1.70 -16.71 -19.93
C LEU A 328 -2.10 -16.60 -21.41
N PRO A 329 -2.94 -17.53 -21.92
CA PRO A 329 -3.47 -17.44 -23.28
C PRO A 329 -4.19 -16.12 -23.56
N GLN A 330 -4.84 -15.54 -22.55
CA GLN A 330 -5.56 -14.27 -22.61
C GLN A 330 -4.63 -13.11 -22.99
N ALA A 331 -3.37 -13.12 -22.53
CA ALA A 331 -2.40 -12.07 -22.85
C ALA A 331 -1.93 -12.08 -24.32
N LYS A 332 -2.25 -13.13 -25.08
CA LYS A 332 -1.94 -13.22 -26.52
C LYS A 332 -3.02 -12.58 -27.39
N LYS A 333 -4.18 -12.24 -26.82
CA LYS A 333 -5.26 -11.56 -27.54
C LYS A 333 -4.92 -10.06 -27.69
N PRO A 334 -5.12 -9.45 -28.87
CA PRO A 334 -5.00 -8.00 -29.01
C PRO A 334 -6.00 -7.28 -28.11
N PHE A 335 -5.65 -6.09 -27.64
CA PHE A 335 -6.58 -5.23 -26.92
C PHE A 335 -7.84 -4.97 -27.74
N SER A 336 -8.99 -5.13 -27.08
CA SER A 336 -10.33 -4.84 -27.57
C SER A 336 -10.49 -3.37 -27.99
N THR A 337 -11.54 -3.06 -28.74
CA THR A 337 -11.86 -1.67 -29.08
C THR A 337 -12.38 -0.96 -27.84
N GLU A 338 -13.15 -1.67 -27.02
CA GLU A 338 -13.76 -1.21 -25.77
C GLU A 338 -12.72 -0.68 -24.77
N ILE A 339 -11.59 -1.39 -24.58
CA ILE A 339 -10.54 -0.90 -23.67
C ILE A 339 -9.77 0.27 -24.26
N LYS A 340 -9.58 0.31 -25.59
CA LYS A 340 -8.92 1.43 -26.28
C LYS A 340 -9.75 2.70 -26.16
N ASP A 341 -11.05 2.61 -26.39
CA ASP A 341 -11.98 3.73 -26.30
C ASP A 341 -12.11 4.24 -24.86
N LEU A 342 -11.98 3.34 -23.87
CA LEU A 342 -11.93 3.73 -22.46
C LEU A 342 -10.63 4.48 -22.09
N ILE A 343 -9.47 3.98 -22.54
CA ILE A 343 -8.17 4.40 -21.98
C ILE A 343 -7.44 5.44 -22.82
N LEU A 344 -7.49 5.35 -24.16
CA LEU A 344 -6.72 6.24 -25.02
C LEU A 344 -7.10 7.71 -24.89
N PRO A 345 -8.39 8.10 -24.82
CA PRO A 345 -8.74 9.51 -24.65
C PRO A 345 -8.14 10.13 -23.39
N GLN A 346 -8.08 9.36 -22.30
CA GLN A 346 -7.53 9.79 -21.02
C GLN A 346 -6.00 9.91 -21.08
N LEU A 347 -5.28 8.86 -21.51
CA LEU A 347 -3.81 8.85 -21.50
C LEU A 347 -3.16 9.70 -22.61
N SER A 348 -3.92 10.03 -23.67
CA SER A 348 -3.46 10.93 -24.72
C SER A 348 -3.56 12.41 -24.34
N ASP A 349 -4.40 12.74 -23.34
CA ASP A 349 -4.53 14.09 -22.79
C ASP A 349 -3.47 14.34 -21.71
N MET A 350 -2.56 15.28 -21.98
CA MET A 350 -1.51 15.63 -21.04
C MET A 350 -2.04 16.32 -19.78
N ASN A 351 -3.22 16.95 -19.84
CA ASN A 351 -3.84 17.52 -18.64
C ASN A 351 -4.28 16.40 -17.69
N PHE A 352 -4.93 15.35 -18.21
CA PHE A 352 -5.30 14.18 -17.42
C PHE A 352 -4.08 13.52 -16.76
N VAL A 353 -2.98 13.34 -17.51
CA VAL A 353 -1.74 12.75 -16.98
C VAL A 353 -1.11 13.65 -15.90
N GLN A 354 -1.11 14.96 -16.11
CA GLN A 354 -0.62 15.92 -15.12
C GLN A 354 -1.46 15.86 -13.83
N GLU A 355 -2.78 15.89 -13.93
CA GLU A 355 -3.67 15.75 -12.78
C GLU A 355 -3.47 14.42 -12.05
N LEU A 356 -3.27 13.31 -12.78
CA LEU A 356 -3.00 12.00 -12.17
C LEU A 356 -1.69 12.04 -11.37
N CYS A 357 -0.65 12.67 -11.91
CA CYS A 357 0.62 12.85 -11.23
C CYS A 357 0.49 13.75 -9.99
N GLU A 358 -0.34 14.80 -10.05
CA GLU A 358 -0.64 15.68 -8.92
C GLU A 358 -1.39 14.92 -7.82
N ASP A 359 -2.43 14.16 -8.16
CA ASP A 359 -3.17 13.33 -7.21
C ASP A 359 -2.25 12.30 -6.50
N LEU A 360 -1.36 11.66 -7.27
CA LEU A 360 -0.35 10.73 -6.71
C LEU A 360 0.70 11.45 -5.85
N TYR A 361 1.12 12.65 -6.25
CA TYR A 361 2.05 13.47 -5.46
C TYR A 361 1.44 13.82 -4.09
N GLU A 362 0.17 14.25 -4.09
CA GLU A 362 -0.58 14.59 -2.89
C GLU A 362 -0.71 13.39 -1.94
N LEU A 363 -1.05 12.21 -2.48
CA LEU A 363 -1.06 10.97 -1.72
C LEU A 363 0.33 10.63 -1.15
N PHE A 364 1.39 10.67 -1.97
CA PHE A 364 2.72 10.23 -1.56
C PHE A 364 3.44 11.22 -0.64
N ARG A 365 3.06 12.51 -0.63
CA ARG A 365 3.64 13.47 0.31
C ARG A 365 3.23 13.19 1.75
N VAL A 366 2.10 12.51 1.99
CA VAL A 366 1.71 12.00 3.32
C VAL A 366 2.79 11.06 3.89
N GLY A 367 3.52 10.36 3.02
CA GLY A 367 4.64 9.49 3.40
C GLY A 367 5.93 10.22 3.78
N ARG A 368 6.06 11.50 3.44
CA ARG A 368 7.24 12.33 3.73
C ARG A 368 7.23 12.82 5.18
N THR A 369 7.28 11.91 6.14
CA THR A 369 7.85 12.27 7.45
C THR A 369 9.33 12.61 7.22
N PRO A 370 9.83 13.78 7.66
CA PRO A 370 11.25 14.06 7.59
C PRO A 370 11.98 12.99 8.40
N SER A 371 12.72 12.13 7.72
CA SER A 371 13.71 11.30 8.37
C SER A 371 14.73 12.26 9.00
N ARG A 372 14.67 12.40 10.34
CA ARG A 372 15.80 12.90 11.13
C ARG A 372 16.93 11.88 11.01
N ILE A 373 17.61 11.89 9.86
CA ILE A 373 18.99 11.46 9.75
C ILE A 373 19.73 12.76 9.48
N GLY A 374 20.08 13.44 10.58
CA GLY A 374 21.11 14.45 10.54
C GLY A 374 22.43 13.78 10.14
N LEU A 375 23.16 14.48 9.27
CA LEU A 375 24.60 14.44 9.00
C LEU A 375 25.38 13.24 9.54
#